data_AF-A0A7W9WZM1-F1
#
_entry.id   AF-A0A7W9WZM1-F1
#
_cell.length_a   1.000
_cell.length_b   1.000
_cell.length_c   1.000
_cell.angle_alpha   90.00
_cell.angle_beta   90.00
_cell.angle_gamma   90.00
#
_symmetry.space_group_name_H-M   'P 1'
#
loop_
_entity.id
_entity.type
_entity.pdbx_description
1 polymer ?
#
loop_
_entity_poly.entity_id
_entity_poly.type
_entity_poly.pdbx_seq_one_letter_code
_entity_poly.pdbx_strand_id
1 'polypeptide(L)'
;MHHHYKLIGQFRWYRVWVAMMVLLAMGWSAAAGAAVPALLQVAEKYISCSKPILREHGHYTSQGRGGFGAVIQGEPVYFDLADRILVAFDSVNHAETVVHLKIDRPLVNEFNEQAVWRERMLQDVADRSGVVLDRSSPRAGITLFTINKTSLTGKFAGQSMLIDQDRNVMVEWDWNILERYRGPNDVKALQTEVWKYLIPCLD
;
A
#
# COMPACT_ATOMS: atom_id res chain seq x y z
N MET A 1 -92.10 -25.16 25.98
CA MET A 1 -91.67 -24.40 27.18
C MET A 1 -90.16 -24.51 27.31
N HIS A 2 -89.52 -23.35 27.46
CA HIS A 2 -88.16 -23.02 27.94
C HIS A 2 -86.86 -23.55 27.28
N HIS A 3 -85.99 -22.55 27.09
CA HIS A 3 -84.58 -22.52 26.69
C HIS A 3 -83.64 -23.41 27.53
N HIS A 4 -82.50 -23.83 26.96
CA HIS A 4 -81.17 -23.22 27.20
C HIS A 4 -80.00 -23.98 26.53
N TYR A 5 -78.98 -23.18 26.20
CA TYR A 5 -77.73 -23.37 25.45
C TYR A 5 -76.67 -24.34 26.03
N LYS A 6 -75.80 -24.90 25.14
CA LYS A 6 -74.30 -24.75 25.08
C LYS A 6 -73.64 -25.91 24.31
N LEU A 7 -73.07 -25.68 23.12
CA LEU A 7 -71.62 -25.47 22.79
C LEU A 7 -70.73 -26.69 23.14
N ILE A 8 -70.37 -27.59 22.21
CA ILE A 8 -69.29 -27.56 21.18
C ILE A 8 -67.91 -27.12 21.70
N GLY A 9 -66.91 -28.02 21.59
CA GLY A 9 -65.47 -27.71 21.70
C GLY A 9 -64.62 -28.99 21.84
N GLN A 10 -64.17 -29.58 20.74
CA GLN A 10 -62.79 -29.50 20.22
C GLN A 10 -61.73 -30.26 21.03
N PHE A 11 -61.31 -31.43 20.55
CA PHE A 11 -59.98 -31.99 20.81
C PHE A 11 -59.49 -32.83 19.62
N ARG A 12 -58.18 -32.69 19.34
CA ARG A 12 -57.30 -33.49 18.43
C ARG A 12 -57.13 -33.00 16.99
N TRP A 13 -56.39 -31.90 16.82
CA TRP A 13 -55.49 -31.70 15.68
C TRP A 13 -54.27 -30.88 16.11
N TYR A 14 -53.17 -31.54 16.52
CA TYR A 14 -51.87 -30.89 16.73
C TYR A 14 -50.76 -31.86 16.34
N ARG A 15 -50.51 -32.03 15.02
CA ARG A 15 -49.29 -32.66 14.48
C ARG A 15 -49.05 -32.27 13.02
N VAL A 16 -49.07 -30.99 12.71
CA VAL A 16 -48.44 -30.41 11.51
C VAL A 16 -48.04 -28.98 11.93
N TRP A 17 -46.94 -28.44 11.40
CA TRP A 17 -46.39 -27.08 11.65
C TRP A 17 -45.32 -26.95 12.75
N VAL A 18 -44.13 -27.54 12.55
CA VAL A 18 -42.86 -26.96 13.06
C VAL A 18 -41.69 -27.09 12.04
N ALA A 19 -41.78 -27.95 11.03
CA ALA A 19 -40.63 -28.22 10.14
C ALA A 19 -40.43 -27.21 8.97
N MET A 20 -40.93 -25.97 9.08
CA MET A 20 -40.86 -24.98 7.99
C MET A 20 -40.46 -23.58 8.48
N MET A 21 -39.55 -23.51 9.45
CA MET A 21 -38.96 -22.24 9.94
C MET A 21 -37.47 -22.34 10.30
N VAL A 22 -36.74 -23.31 9.75
CA VAL A 22 -35.28 -23.46 9.98
C VAL A 22 -34.44 -23.33 8.70
N LEU A 23 -35.06 -23.27 7.52
CA LEU A 23 -34.33 -23.22 6.24
C LEU A 23 -34.13 -21.81 5.64
N LEU A 24 -34.48 -20.74 6.38
CA LEU A 24 -34.30 -19.34 5.95
C LEU A 24 -33.24 -18.57 6.76
N ALA A 25 -32.40 -19.28 7.51
CA ALA A 25 -31.25 -18.73 8.22
C ALA A 25 -29.92 -19.23 7.62
N MET A 26 -29.90 -19.56 6.32
CA MET A 26 -28.62 -19.76 5.61
C MET A 26 -27.95 -18.41 5.48
N GLY A 27 -26.99 -18.22 6.37
CA GLY A 27 -26.29 -16.99 6.64
C GLY A 27 -25.79 -16.31 5.37
N TRP A 28 -26.13 -15.03 5.25
CA TRP A 28 -25.17 -14.06 4.77
C TRP A 28 -23.96 -14.09 5.69
N SER A 29 -23.03 -15.00 5.42
CA SER A 29 -21.63 -14.75 5.73
C SER A 29 -21.23 -13.59 4.83
N ALA A 30 -21.37 -12.37 5.33
CA ALA A 30 -20.59 -11.26 4.82
C ALA A 30 -19.14 -11.75 4.86
N ALA A 31 -18.55 -11.97 3.68
CA ALA A 31 -17.13 -12.22 3.59
C ALA A 31 -16.46 -11.03 4.29
N ALA A 32 -15.94 -11.27 5.49
CA ALA A 32 -15.07 -10.31 6.14
C ALA A 32 -13.88 -10.17 5.19
N GLY A 33 -13.84 -9.06 4.45
CA GLY A 33 -12.68 -8.72 3.63
C GLY A 33 -11.44 -8.86 4.52
N ALA A 34 -10.39 -9.48 3.99
CA ALA A 34 -9.15 -9.68 4.72
C ALA A 34 -8.74 -8.36 5.39
N ALA A 35 -8.45 -8.39 6.70
CA ALA A 35 -8.06 -7.20 7.42
C ALA A 35 -6.79 -6.61 6.79
N VAL A 36 -6.80 -5.30 6.52
CA VAL A 36 -5.60 -4.60 6.02
C VAL A 36 -4.49 -4.77 7.07
N PRO A 37 -3.29 -5.27 6.69
CA PRO A 37 -2.22 -5.52 7.65
C PRO A 37 -1.79 -4.23 8.34
N ALA A 38 -1.31 -4.31 9.58
CA ALA A 38 -0.77 -3.14 10.27
C ALA A 38 0.44 -2.57 9.50
N LEU A 39 0.62 -1.25 9.47
CA LEU A 39 1.68 -0.62 8.68
C LEU A 39 3.09 -1.11 9.08
N LEU A 40 3.30 -1.40 10.36
CA LEU A 40 4.55 -1.97 10.86
C LEU A 40 4.84 -3.35 10.26
N GLN A 41 3.84 -4.24 10.14
CA GLN A 41 4.01 -5.55 9.52
C GLN A 41 4.36 -5.43 8.02
N VAL A 42 3.77 -4.43 7.35
CA VAL A 42 4.13 -4.10 5.97
C VAL A 42 5.60 -3.67 5.91
N ALA A 43 6.02 -2.74 6.77
CA ALA A 43 7.41 -2.27 6.83
C ALA A 43 8.40 -3.41 7.09
N GLU A 44 8.11 -4.29 8.04
CA GLU A 44 8.90 -5.49 8.34
C GLU A 44 9.01 -6.42 7.13
N LYS A 45 7.93 -6.61 6.36
CA LYS A 45 7.97 -7.40 5.12
C LYS A 45 8.88 -6.76 4.09
N TYR A 46 8.76 -5.46 3.85
CA TYR A 46 9.64 -4.72 2.91
C TYR A 46 11.11 -4.80 3.32
N ILE A 47 11.42 -4.61 4.61
CA ILE A 47 12.78 -4.73 5.14
C ILE A 47 13.31 -6.14 4.94
N SER A 48 12.55 -7.15 5.36
CA SER A 48 12.95 -8.56 5.25
C SER A 48 13.23 -8.96 3.80
N CYS A 49 12.36 -8.57 2.88
CA CYS A 49 12.51 -8.86 1.45
C CYS A 49 13.68 -8.11 0.79
N SER A 50 14.12 -6.98 1.38
CA SER A 50 15.24 -6.19 0.86
C SER A 50 16.61 -6.67 1.38
N LYS A 51 16.64 -7.51 2.44
CA LYS A 51 17.87 -8.00 3.10
C LYS A 51 18.97 -8.56 2.18
N PRO A 52 18.67 -9.23 1.05
CA PRO A 52 19.73 -9.74 0.18
C PRO A 52 20.64 -8.63 -0.38
N ILE A 53 20.13 -7.41 -0.53
CA ILE A 53 20.83 -6.29 -1.19
C ILE A 53 21.02 -5.08 -0.26
N LEU A 54 20.09 -4.89 0.67
CA LEU A 54 20.03 -3.72 1.55
C LEU A 54 20.03 -4.14 3.01
N ARG A 55 20.76 -3.40 3.85
CA ARG A 55 20.75 -3.56 5.29
C ARG A 55 20.01 -2.39 5.91
N GLU A 56 19.07 -2.66 6.79
CA GLU A 56 18.39 -1.59 7.52
C GLU A 56 19.38 -0.80 8.39
N HIS A 57 19.35 0.53 8.30
CA HIS A 57 20.11 1.44 9.17
C HIS A 57 19.27 1.93 10.38
N GLY A 58 17.94 1.82 10.28
CA GLY A 58 17.01 2.08 11.37
C GLY A 58 15.62 2.52 10.89
N HIS A 59 14.67 2.46 11.83
CA HIS A 59 13.31 2.96 11.66
C HIS A 59 13.18 4.39 12.19
N TYR A 60 12.74 5.30 11.32
CA TYR A 60 12.31 6.62 11.71
C TYR A 60 10.79 6.57 11.93
N THR A 61 10.40 6.61 13.20
CA THR A 61 9.09 7.00 13.75
C THR A 61 7.83 6.75 12.90
N SER A 62 6.94 5.89 13.43
CA SER A 62 5.53 5.88 13.01
C SER A 62 4.92 7.24 13.35
N GLN A 63 4.64 8.06 12.36
CA GLN A 63 3.75 9.19 12.54
C GLN A 63 2.35 8.64 12.30
N GLY A 64 1.48 8.73 13.33
CA GLY A 64 0.07 8.42 13.17
C GLY A 64 -0.61 9.38 12.19
N ARG A 65 -1.92 9.58 12.35
CA ARG A 65 -2.71 10.44 11.46
C ARG A 65 -2.07 11.80 11.22
N GLY A 66 -1.90 12.19 9.96
CA GLY A 66 -1.20 13.41 9.55
C GLY A 66 -1.30 13.62 8.04
N GLY A 67 -0.34 14.35 7.46
CA GLY A 67 -0.32 14.56 6.03
C GLY A 67 0.85 15.44 5.58
N PHE A 68 0.95 15.68 4.29
CA PHE A 68 1.93 16.62 3.75
C PHE A 68 1.40 17.37 2.54
N GLY A 69 1.86 18.62 2.39
CA GLY A 69 1.57 19.44 1.23
C GLY A 69 2.61 19.24 0.12
N ALA A 70 2.16 19.33 -1.12
CA ALA A 70 3.00 19.40 -2.31
C ALA A 70 2.46 20.46 -3.26
N VAL A 71 3.31 20.96 -4.14
CA VAL A 71 2.88 21.77 -5.30
C VAL A 71 3.20 20.96 -6.55
N ILE A 72 2.15 20.55 -7.27
CA ILE A 72 2.23 19.68 -8.43
C ILE A 72 1.78 20.49 -9.63
N GLN A 73 2.69 20.76 -10.57
CA GLN A 73 2.39 21.57 -11.77
C GLN A 73 1.78 22.95 -11.42
N GLY A 74 2.16 23.52 -10.28
CA GLY A 74 1.65 24.80 -9.78
C GLY A 74 0.39 24.70 -8.91
N GLU A 75 -0.24 23.53 -8.81
CA GLU A 75 -1.42 23.30 -7.98
C GLU A 75 -1.02 22.83 -6.57
N PRO A 76 -1.44 23.52 -5.49
CA PRO A 76 -1.22 23.05 -4.13
C PRO A 76 -2.15 21.89 -3.82
N VAL A 77 -1.57 20.77 -3.38
CA VAL A 77 -2.28 19.54 -3.00
C VAL A 77 -1.84 19.13 -1.60
N TYR A 78 -2.77 18.63 -0.79
CA TYR A 78 -2.49 18.05 0.51
C TYR A 78 -2.85 16.57 0.51
N PHE A 79 -1.96 15.73 1.04
CA PHE A 79 -2.15 14.29 1.15
C PHE A 79 -2.41 13.91 2.60
N ASP A 80 -3.64 13.48 2.91
CA ASP A 80 -3.99 12.96 4.23
C ASP A 80 -3.54 11.51 4.39
N LEU A 81 -2.85 11.22 5.50
CA LEU A 81 -2.30 9.92 5.81
C LEU A 81 -2.92 9.39 7.10
N ALA A 82 -3.34 8.13 7.06
CA ALA A 82 -3.69 7.38 8.25
C ALA A 82 -2.44 7.15 9.10
N ASP A 83 -1.35 6.72 8.46
CA ASP A 83 -0.07 6.41 9.10
C ASP A 83 1.09 6.58 8.10
N ARG A 84 2.29 6.79 8.62
CA ARG A 84 3.55 6.82 7.85
C ARG A 84 4.67 6.16 8.63
N ILE A 85 5.47 5.34 7.95
CA ILE A 85 6.75 4.81 8.46
C ILE A 85 7.88 5.24 7.53
N LEU A 86 9.00 5.67 8.11
CA LEU A 86 10.20 6.02 7.38
C LEU A 86 11.31 5.00 7.73
N VAL A 87 12.05 4.52 6.73
CA VAL A 87 13.15 3.56 6.91
C VAL A 87 14.35 4.03 6.10
N ALA A 88 15.55 3.89 6.63
CA ALA A 88 16.78 4.08 5.85
C ALA A 88 17.48 2.74 5.64
N PHE A 89 18.00 2.54 4.44
CA PHE A 89 18.78 1.35 4.09
C PHE A 89 20.20 1.73 3.71
N ASP A 90 21.15 1.02 4.28
CA ASP A 90 22.53 0.95 3.83
C ASP A 90 22.69 -0.12 2.75
N SER A 91 23.79 -0.02 2.00
CA SER A 91 24.25 -1.16 1.21
C SER A 91 24.71 -2.28 2.14
N VAL A 92 24.47 -3.55 1.79
CA VAL A 92 25.03 -4.68 2.55
C VAL A 92 26.56 -4.65 2.55
N ASN A 93 27.18 -4.18 1.47
CA ASN A 93 28.63 -4.21 1.27
C ASN A 93 29.34 -2.90 1.64
N HIS A 94 28.58 -1.83 1.92
CA HIS A 94 29.13 -0.50 2.19
C HIS A 94 28.35 0.19 3.32
N ALA A 95 29.05 0.88 4.23
CA ALA A 95 28.44 1.60 5.34
C ALA A 95 27.80 2.96 4.93
N GLU A 96 27.25 3.04 3.71
CA GLU A 96 26.64 4.23 3.15
C GLU A 96 25.12 4.01 3.00
N THR A 97 24.31 4.97 3.44
CA THR A 97 22.86 4.95 3.24
C THR A 97 22.52 5.11 1.77
N VAL A 98 22.00 4.06 1.16
CA VAL A 98 21.66 3.97 -0.26
C VAL A 98 20.32 4.62 -0.57
N VAL A 99 19.33 4.42 0.29
CA VAL A 99 17.95 4.82 0.00
C VAL A 99 17.18 5.11 1.28
N HIS A 100 16.34 6.13 1.20
CA HIS A 100 15.30 6.40 2.19
C HIS A 100 13.97 5.91 1.65
N LEU A 101 13.30 5.09 2.44
CA LEU A 101 11.99 4.53 2.16
C LEU A 101 10.93 5.28 2.98
N LYS A 102 9.85 5.71 2.33
CA LYS A 102 8.64 6.24 2.98
C LYS A 102 7.47 5.33 2.65
N ILE A 103 6.90 4.69 3.67
CA ILE A 103 5.74 3.82 3.54
C ILE A 103 4.55 4.61 4.08
N ASP A 104 3.76 5.12 3.15
CA ASP A 104 2.56 5.91 3.43
C ASP A 104 1.33 5.02 3.38
N ARG A 105 0.45 5.22 4.35
CA ARG A 105 -0.92 4.71 4.31
C ARG A 105 -1.90 5.86 4.12
N PRO A 106 -2.44 6.05 2.91
CA PRO A 106 -3.55 6.96 2.70
C PRO A 106 -4.78 6.57 3.52
N LEU A 107 -5.71 7.52 3.69
CA LEU A 107 -7.07 7.16 4.11
C LEU A 107 -7.68 6.21 3.07
N VAL A 108 -8.38 5.16 3.53
CA VAL A 108 -8.87 4.07 2.66
C VAL A 108 -9.78 4.59 1.54
N ASN A 109 -10.63 5.58 1.84
CA ASN A 109 -11.54 6.21 0.88
C ASN A 109 -10.83 7.14 -0.12
N GLU A 110 -9.55 7.44 0.09
CA GLU A 110 -8.77 8.37 -0.74
C GLU A 110 -7.63 7.68 -1.48
N PHE A 111 -7.39 6.38 -1.26
CA PHE A 111 -6.24 5.68 -1.80
C PHE A 111 -6.12 5.82 -3.33
N ASN A 112 -7.21 5.61 -4.06
CA ASN A 112 -7.20 5.70 -5.52
C ASN A 112 -6.98 7.13 -6.02
N GLU A 113 -7.57 8.12 -5.35
CA GLU A 113 -7.37 9.52 -5.70
C GLU A 113 -5.93 9.95 -5.42
N GLN A 114 -5.40 9.61 -4.25
CA GLN A 114 -4.00 9.87 -3.94
C GLN A 114 -3.06 9.14 -4.90
N ALA A 115 -3.38 7.94 -5.37
CA ALA A 115 -2.56 7.22 -6.35
C ALA A 115 -2.39 8.02 -7.65
N VAL A 116 -3.48 8.59 -8.16
CA VAL A 116 -3.47 9.46 -9.34
C VAL A 116 -2.64 10.71 -9.08
N TRP A 117 -2.80 11.34 -7.92
CA TRP A 117 -2.03 12.53 -7.56
C TRP A 117 -0.54 12.24 -7.33
N ARG A 118 -0.17 11.08 -6.79
CA ARG A 118 1.23 10.65 -6.65
C ARG A 118 1.86 10.39 -8.01
N GLU A 119 1.14 9.76 -8.95
CA GLU A 119 1.61 9.61 -10.33
C GLU A 119 1.85 10.99 -10.97
N ARG A 120 0.91 11.94 -10.83
CA ARG A 120 1.09 13.32 -11.32
C ARG A 120 2.27 14.03 -10.67
N MET A 121 2.46 13.85 -9.36
CA MET A 121 3.60 14.41 -8.63
C MET A 121 4.92 13.89 -9.20
N LEU A 122 5.01 12.59 -9.48
CA LEU A 122 6.19 11.98 -10.09
C LEU A 122 6.41 12.47 -11.52
N GLN A 123 5.34 12.63 -12.30
CA GLN A 123 5.43 13.19 -13.65
C GLN A 123 5.96 14.63 -13.62
N ASP A 124 5.46 15.47 -12.72
CA ASP A 124 5.94 16.83 -12.51
C ASP A 124 7.44 16.87 -12.10
N VAL A 125 7.88 15.93 -11.26
CA VAL A 125 9.30 15.77 -10.92
C VAL A 125 10.13 15.37 -12.15
N ALA A 126 9.65 14.42 -12.94
CA ALA A 126 10.32 13.95 -14.15
C ALA A 126 10.45 15.07 -15.20
N ASP A 127 9.36 15.79 -15.47
CA ASP A 127 9.28 16.90 -16.43
C ASP A 127 10.26 18.01 -16.06
N ARG A 128 10.25 18.48 -14.80
CA ARG A 128 11.18 19.52 -14.31
C ARG A 128 12.64 19.06 -14.33
N SER A 129 12.88 17.76 -14.26
CA SER A 129 14.21 17.18 -14.29
C SER A 129 14.68 16.82 -15.70
N GLY A 130 13.83 16.97 -16.72
CA GLY A 130 14.14 16.60 -18.10
C GLY A 130 14.40 15.10 -18.28
N VAL A 131 13.71 14.26 -17.50
CA VAL A 131 13.84 12.79 -17.57
C VAL A 131 12.47 12.14 -17.75
N VAL A 132 12.47 10.85 -18.07
CA VAL A 132 11.23 10.08 -18.27
C VAL A 132 10.78 9.46 -16.94
N LEU A 133 9.46 9.49 -16.71
CA LEU A 133 8.80 8.67 -15.71
C LEU A 133 8.53 7.29 -16.31
N ASP A 134 9.27 6.28 -15.86
CA ASP A 134 9.02 4.90 -16.28
C ASP A 134 7.93 4.29 -15.42
N ARG A 135 6.94 3.64 -16.04
CA ARG A 135 5.83 2.95 -15.37
C ARG A 135 5.86 1.46 -15.73
N SER A 136 5.69 0.61 -14.73
CA SER A 136 5.52 -0.84 -14.90
C SER A 136 4.52 -1.41 -13.90
N SER A 137 3.98 -2.59 -14.21
CA SER A 137 3.08 -3.34 -13.32
C SER A 137 3.66 -4.74 -13.14
N PRO A 138 4.64 -4.91 -12.24
CA PRO A 138 5.43 -6.13 -12.17
C PRO A 138 4.61 -7.34 -11.67
N ARG A 139 3.48 -7.09 -10.99
CA ARG A 139 2.42 -8.08 -10.69
C ARG A 139 1.07 -7.39 -10.53
N ALA A 140 -0.02 -8.17 -10.49
CA ALA A 140 -1.35 -7.64 -10.18
C ALA A 140 -1.36 -6.93 -8.82
N GLY A 141 -2.08 -5.81 -8.72
CA GLY A 141 -2.16 -5.01 -7.49
C GLY A 141 -0.93 -4.14 -7.20
N ILE A 142 0.18 -4.29 -7.94
CA ILE A 142 1.36 -3.43 -7.81
C ILE A 142 1.57 -2.60 -9.08
N THR A 143 1.73 -1.29 -8.90
CA THR A 143 2.29 -0.40 -9.93
C THR A 143 3.61 0.20 -9.43
N LEU A 144 4.65 0.11 -10.23
CA LEU A 144 5.97 0.67 -9.95
C LEU A 144 6.26 1.82 -10.93
N PHE A 145 6.59 2.97 -10.35
CA PHE A 145 7.08 4.15 -11.05
C PHE A 145 8.54 4.38 -10.71
N THR A 146 9.37 4.73 -11.70
CA THR A 146 10.78 5.06 -11.48
C THR A 146 11.20 6.29 -12.27
N ILE A 147 11.94 7.18 -11.62
CA ILE A 147 12.56 8.36 -12.19
C ILE A 147 14.06 8.24 -11.95
N ASN A 148 14.84 8.24 -13.03
CA ASN A 148 16.29 8.14 -12.95
C ASN A 148 16.94 9.35 -13.60
N LYS A 149 17.85 10.02 -12.88
CA LYS A 149 18.59 11.14 -13.45
C LYS A 149 19.52 10.67 -14.57
N THR A 150 19.79 11.56 -15.51
CA THR A 150 20.80 11.38 -16.56
C THR A 150 22.19 11.81 -16.10
N SER A 151 22.31 12.46 -14.93
CA SER A 151 23.57 12.86 -14.29
C SER A 151 23.48 12.76 -12.76
N LEU A 152 24.60 12.51 -12.10
CA LEU A 152 24.68 12.37 -10.64
C LEU A 152 24.96 13.71 -9.96
N THR A 153 23.95 14.58 -9.89
CA THR A 153 24.04 15.90 -9.26
C THR A 153 22.96 16.11 -8.19
N GLY A 154 23.24 16.94 -7.19
CA GLY A 154 22.34 17.20 -6.06
C GLY A 154 22.38 16.10 -5.00
N LYS A 155 21.26 15.89 -4.29
CA LYS A 155 21.18 14.93 -3.16
C LYS A 155 20.83 13.50 -3.59
N PHE A 156 19.84 13.37 -4.47
CA PHE A 156 19.29 12.07 -4.87
C PHE A 156 19.60 11.76 -6.33
N ALA A 157 19.89 10.49 -6.63
CA ALA A 157 20.18 9.98 -7.97
C ALA A 157 18.90 9.64 -8.76
N GLY A 158 17.81 9.38 -8.06
CA GLY A 158 16.52 9.05 -8.63
C GLY A 158 15.46 8.86 -7.55
N GLN A 159 14.25 8.59 -7.98
CA GLN A 159 13.11 8.30 -7.13
C GLN A 159 12.36 7.08 -7.66
N SER A 160 11.72 6.33 -6.78
CA SER A 160 10.77 5.29 -7.17
C SER A 160 9.54 5.31 -6.28
N MET A 161 8.41 4.88 -6.80
CA MET A 161 7.16 4.77 -6.05
C MET A 161 6.49 3.45 -6.40
N LEU A 162 6.21 2.66 -5.38
CA LEU A 162 5.44 1.43 -5.49
C LEU A 162 4.06 1.66 -4.86
N ILE A 163 3.01 1.55 -5.67
CA ILE A 163 1.62 1.58 -5.21
C ILE A 163 1.17 0.13 -5.05
N ASP A 164 0.95 -0.30 -3.80
CA ASP A 164 0.54 -1.66 -3.43
C ASP A 164 -0.93 -1.63 -3.01
N GLN A 165 -1.82 -1.97 -3.95
CA GLN A 165 -3.26 -2.00 -3.76
C GLN A 165 -3.70 -3.08 -2.77
N ASP A 166 -3.01 -4.23 -2.77
CA ASP A 166 -3.34 -5.37 -1.90
C ASP A 166 -3.17 -5.00 -0.42
N ARG A 167 -2.19 -4.13 -0.13
CA ARG A 167 -1.84 -3.71 1.24
C ARG A 167 -2.28 -2.28 1.57
N ASN A 168 -2.88 -1.59 0.61
CA ASN A 168 -3.31 -0.19 0.71
C ASN A 168 -2.18 0.74 1.19
N VAL A 169 -1.00 0.64 0.56
CA VAL A 169 0.17 1.49 0.86
C VAL A 169 0.80 2.08 -0.40
N MET A 170 1.45 3.23 -0.22
CA MET A 170 2.28 3.88 -1.24
C MET A 170 3.70 3.98 -0.69
N VAL A 171 4.66 3.49 -1.45
CA VAL A 171 6.01 3.24 -0.97
C VAL A 171 7.02 4.00 -1.82
N GLU A 172 7.49 5.13 -1.32
CA GLU A 172 8.42 6.03 -1.99
C GLU A 172 9.87 5.70 -1.61
N TRP A 173 10.75 5.65 -2.60
CA TRP A 173 12.17 5.37 -2.46
C TRP A 173 12.97 6.55 -3.02
N ASP A 174 13.70 7.24 -2.15
CA ASP A 174 14.61 8.32 -2.54
C ASP A 174 16.05 7.79 -2.57
N TRP A 175 16.56 7.51 -3.78
CA TRP A 175 17.87 6.92 -3.99
C TRP A 175 18.97 7.96 -3.83
N ASN A 176 19.87 7.80 -2.86
CA ASN A 176 20.98 8.73 -2.65
C ASN A 176 22.03 8.60 -3.77
N ILE A 177 22.73 9.70 -4.06
CA ILE A 177 23.98 9.65 -4.84
C ILE A 177 25.09 9.18 -3.91
N LEU A 178 25.90 8.23 -4.37
CA LEU A 178 26.97 7.59 -3.60
C LEU A 178 28.30 7.80 -4.32
N GLU A 179 29.40 7.94 -3.56
CA GLU A 179 30.72 8.27 -4.12
C GLU A 179 31.24 7.21 -5.09
N ARG A 180 30.84 5.95 -4.87
CA ARG A 180 31.25 4.83 -5.73
C ARG A 180 30.57 4.81 -7.09
N TYR A 181 29.47 5.54 -7.28
CA TYR A 181 28.78 5.56 -8.56
C TYR A 181 29.62 6.27 -9.62
N ARG A 182 29.87 5.57 -10.72
CA ARG A 182 30.57 6.08 -11.91
C ARG A 182 29.62 6.75 -12.88
N GLY A 183 28.32 6.50 -12.76
CA GLY A 183 27.29 7.17 -13.51
C GLY A 183 25.88 6.66 -13.20
N PRO A 184 24.84 7.19 -13.88
CA PRO A 184 23.46 6.79 -13.66
C PRO A 184 23.17 5.29 -13.84
N ASN A 185 23.97 4.61 -14.65
CA ASN A 185 23.79 3.17 -14.90
C ASN A 185 24.02 2.32 -13.65
N ASP A 186 24.91 2.74 -12.75
CA ASP A 186 25.15 2.02 -11.49
C ASP A 186 23.92 2.09 -10.57
N VAL A 187 23.25 3.24 -10.55
CA VAL A 187 22.01 3.46 -9.80
C VAL A 187 20.89 2.58 -10.37
N LYS A 188 20.74 2.58 -11.71
CA LYS A 188 19.74 1.76 -12.40
C LYS A 188 19.97 0.26 -12.16
N ALA A 189 21.23 -0.18 -12.17
CA ALA A 189 21.58 -1.57 -11.88
C ALA A 189 21.17 -1.97 -10.46
N LEU A 190 21.50 -1.13 -9.47
CA LEU A 190 21.11 -1.35 -8.07
C LEU A 190 19.59 -1.37 -7.89
N GLN A 191 18.86 -0.42 -8.47
CA GLN A 191 17.40 -0.40 -8.44
C GLN A 191 16.82 -1.69 -9.03
N THR A 192 17.29 -2.08 -10.22
CA THR A 192 16.86 -3.31 -10.90
C THR A 192 17.08 -4.54 -10.02
N GLU A 193 18.23 -4.61 -9.36
CA GLU A 193 18.55 -5.71 -8.45
C GLU A 193 17.63 -5.71 -7.23
N VAL A 194 17.41 -4.57 -6.58
CA VAL A 194 16.48 -4.45 -5.45
C VAL A 194 15.08 -4.91 -5.85
N TRP A 195 14.55 -4.44 -6.99
CA TRP A 195 13.22 -4.84 -7.46
C TRP A 195 13.11 -6.32 -7.78
N LYS A 196 14.18 -6.93 -8.32
CA LYS A 196 14.24 -8.37 -8.60
C LYS A 196 14.06 -9.22 -7.34
N TYR A 197 14.60 -8.80 -6.20
CA TYR A 197 14.43 -9.52 -4.93
C TYR A 197 13.16 -9.12 -4.19
N LEU A 198 12.83 -7.83 -4.20
CA LEU A 198 11.70 -7.30 -3.44
C LEU A 198 10.37 -7.79 -4.00
N ILE A 199 10.09 -7.60 -5.30
CA ILE A 199 8.76 -7.84 -5.86
C ILE A 199 8.27 -9.28 -5.63
N PRO A 200 9.04 -10.34 -5.94
CA PRO A 200 8.57 -11.71 -5.72
C PRO A 200 8.42 -12.08 -4.24
N CYS A 201 9.18 -11.45 -3.35
CA CYS A 201 9.09 -11.68 -1.91
C CYS A 201 7.88 -10.96 -1.28
N LEU A 202 7.39 -9.90 -1.93
CA LEU A 202 6.20 -9.19 -1.48
C LEU A 202 4.91 -9.97 -1.72
N ASP A 203 4.89 -11.04 -2.50
CA ASP A 203 3.68 -11.89 -2.63
C ASP A 203 3.24 -12.47 -1.28
#